data_AF-A0A944XCU0-F1
#
_entry.id   AF-A0A944XCU0-F1
#
_cell.length_a   1.000
_cell.length_b   1.000
_cell.length_c   1.000
_cell.angle_alpha   90.00
_cell.angle_beta   90.00
_cell.angle_gamma   90.00
#
_symmetry.space_group_name_H-M   'P 1'
#
loop_
_entity.id
_entity.type
_entity.pdbx_description
1 polymer ?
#
loop_
_entity_poly.entity_id
_entity_poly.type
_entity_poly.pdbx_seq_one_letter_code
_entity_poly.pdbx_strand_id
1 'polypeptide(L)' 'PGWTETAMSKPYLDENPKGREFAARIAPSGRIGQPDDIAAVALFLASDESGFVNGAAWNVDGGWTAGMTKAIALI' A
#
# COMPACT_ATOMS: atom_id res chain seq x y z
N PRO A 1 1.92 2.46 5.36
CA PRO A 1 1.88 2.16 3.91
C PRO A 1 1.78 0.64 3.72
N GLY A 2 1.22 0.19 2.60
CA GLY A 2 1.13 -1.23 2.23
C GLY A 2 2.32 -1.73 1.40
N TRP A 3 2.19 -2.92 0.82
CA TRP A 3 3.16 -3.42 -0.16
C TRP A 3 3.37 -2.40 -1.28
N THR A 4 4.59 -1.88 -1.38
CA THR A 4 4.96 -0.83 -2.33
C THR A 4 6.23 -1.25 -3.06
N GLU A 5 6.29 -1.07 -4.37
CA GLU A 5 7.42 -1.48 -5.20
C GLU A 5 8.63 -0.54 -4.98
N THR A 6 9.64 -1.04 -4.29
CA THR A 6 10.87 -0.30 -3.97
C THR A 6 12.06 -1.27 -3.94
N ALA A 7 13.28 -0.74 -3.91
CA ALA A 7 14.47 -1.58 -3.72
C ALA A 7 14.41 -2.43 -2.44
N MET A 8 13.76 -1.93 -1.37
CA MET A 8 13.62 -2.63 -0.09
C MET A 8 12.63 -3.80 -0.18
N SER A 9 11.53 -3.66 -0.90
CA SER A 9 10.51 -4.71 -1.03
C SER A 9 10.83 -5.72 -2.12
N LYS A 10 11.66 -5.35 -3.10
CA LYS A 10 12.00 -6.18 -4.26
C LYS A 10 12.44 -7.61 -3.92
N PRO A 11 13.32 -7.87 -2.93
CA PRO A 11 13.68 -9.23 -2.52
C PRO A 11 12.44 -10.05 -2.12
N TYR A 12 11.56 -9.48 -1.29
CA TYR A 12 10.34 -10.15 -0.82
C TYR A 12 9.31 -10.40 -1.93
N LEU A 13 9.26 -9.50 -2.92
CA LEU A 13 8.33 -9.61 -4.05
C LEU A 13 8.78 -10.67 -5.06
N ASP A 14 10.08 -10.76 -5.33
CA ASP A 14 10.60 -11.48 -6.49
C ASP A 14 11.31 -12.80 -6.14
N GLU A 15 11.84 -12.97 -4.93
CA GLU A 15 12.51 -14.23 -4.52
C GLU A 15 11.50 -15.36 -4.27
N ASN A 16 10.26 -15.02 -3.91
CA ASN A 16 9.15 -15.97 -3.82
C ASN A 16 8.38 -15.97 -5.15
N PRO A 17 8.22 -17.12 -5.83
CA PRO A 17 7.44 -17.21 -7.08
C PRO A 17 6.00 -16.70 -6.98
N LYS A 18 5.42 -16.66 -5.77
CA LYS A 18 4.08 -16.12 -5.49
C LYS A 18 4.09 -14.77 -4.77
N GLY A 19 5.26 -14.18 -4.51
CA GLY A 19 5.41 -12.96 -3.70
C GLY A 19 4.61 -11.79 -4.26
N ARG A 20 4.76 -11.52 -5.57
CA ARG A 20 3.99 -10.47 -6.25
C ARG A 20 2.49 -10.72 -6.25
N GLU A 21 2.06 -11.95 -6.53
CA GLU A 21 0.64 -12.33 -6.54
C GLU A 21 0.01 -12.13 -5.17
N PHE A 22 0.69 -12.59 -4.11
CA PHE A 22 0.27 -12.41 -2.73
C PHE A 22 0.19 -10.93 -2.35
N ALA A 23 1.25 -10.17 -2.61
CA ALA A 23 1.32 -8.74 -2.29
C ALA A 23 0.25 -7.92 -3.02
N ALA A 24 -0.11 -8.29 -4.25
CA ALA A 24 -1.18 -7.63 -4.99
C ALA A 24 -2.57 -7.98 -4.43
N ARG A 25 -2.80 -9.24 -4.06
CA ARG A 25 -4.14 -9.70 -3.65
C ARG A 25 -4.50 -9.36 -2.19
N ILE A 26 -3.52 -9.12 -1.33
CA ILE A 26 -3.78 -8.83 0.09
C ILE A 26 -4.53 -7.50 0.29
N ALA A 27 -4.24 -6.51 -0.56
CA ALA A 27 -4.96 -5.25 -0.57
C ALA A 27 -6.22 -5.36 -1.44
N PRO A 28 -7.38 -4.83 -1.01
CA PRO A 28 -8.60 -4.71 -1.83
C PRO A 28 -8.40 -4.08 -3.21
N SER A 29 -7.42 -3.17 -3.35
CA SER A 29 -7.05 -2.59 -4.64
C SER A 29 -6.53 -3.59 -5.68
N GLY A 30 -6.16 -4.81 -5.26
CA GLY A 30 -5.74 -5.89 -6.16
C GLY A 30 -4.38 -5.66 -6.84
N ARG A 31 -3.61 -4.68 -6.37
CA ARG A 31 -2.29 -4.33 -6.93
C ARG A 31 -1.28 -4.00 -5.85
N ILE A 32 0.00 -4.09 -6.21
CA ILE A 32 1.10 -3.56 -5.40
C ILE A 32 1.09 -2.03 -5.58
N GLY A 33 1.31 -1.30 -4.48
CA GLY A 33 1.52 0.14 -4.49
C GLY A 33 2.78 0.52 -5.28
N GLN A 34 2.80 1.69 -5.87
CA GLN A 34 3.99 2.30 -6.44
C GLN A 34 4.48 3.42 -5.51
N PRO A 35 5.76 3.81 -5.56
CA PRO A 35 6.27 4.93 -4.75
C PRO A 35 5.42 6.20 -4.90
N ASP A 36 4.89 6.44 -6.11
CA ASP A 36 4.05 7.58 -6.44
C ASP A 36 2.72 7.60 -5.67
N ASP A 37 2.17 6.44 -5.26
CA ASP A 37 0.97 6.38 -4.43
C ASP A 37 1.23 6.99 -3.04
N ILE A 38 2.42 6.75 -2.48
CA ILE A 38 2.85 7.33 -1.21
C ILE A 38 3.19 8.81 -1.39
N ALA A 39 3.89 9.14 -2.47
CA ALA A 39 4.31 10.50 -2.78
C ALA A 39 3.10 11.44 -2.97
N ALA A 40 2.02 10.98 -3.60
CA ALA A 40 0.82 11.78 -3.80
C ALA A 40 0.16 12.19 -2.46
N VAL A 41 0.06 11.27 -1.50
CA VAL A 41 -0.49 11.58 -0.17
C VAL A 41 0.48 12.47 0.62
N ALA A 42 1.78 12.20 0.54
CA ALA A 42 2.79 13.07 1.17
C ALA A 42 2.75 14.50 0.60
N LEU A 43 2.57 14.65 -0.72
CA LEU A 43 2.44 15.94 -1.38
C LEU A 43 1.18 16.67 -0.91
N PHE A 44 0.03 16.00 -0.82
CA PHE A 44 -1.18 16.57 -0.25
C PHE A 44 -0.96 17.05 1.19
N LEU A 45 -0.35 16.22 2.04
CA LEU A 45 -0.07 16.58 3.45
C LEU A 45 0.98 17.69 3.60
N ALA A 46 1.80 17.93 2.58
CA ALA A 46 2.76 19.03 2.54
C ALA A 46 2.19 20.31 1.90
N SER A 47 0.97 20.25 1.37
CA SER A 47 0.30 21.35 0.66
C SER A 47 -0.64 22.13 1.58
N ASP A 48 -1.00 23.35 1.16
CA ASP A 48 -1.91 24.25 1.89
C ASP A 48 -3.33 23.66 1.99
N GLU A 49 -3.69 22.78 1.06
CA GLU A 49 -4.97 22.08 0.98
C GLU A 49 -5.22 21.19 2.21
N SER A 50 -4.17 20.78 2.91
CA SER A 50 -4.25 19.99 4.14
C SER A 50 -4.16 20.83 5.42
N GLY A 51 -4.32 22.16 5.35
CA GLY A 51 -4.03 23.09 6.45
C GLY A 51 -4.74 22.86 7.80
N PHE A 52 -5.78 22.01 7.84
CA PHE A 52 -6.45 21.60 9.08
C PHE A 52 -6.35 20.08 9.38
N VAL A 53 -5.58 19.34 8.60
CA VAL A 53 -5.34 17.91 8.78
C VAL A 53 -4.11 17.72 9.67
N ASN A 54 -4.33 17.36 10.93
CA ASN A 54 -3.27 17.08 11.90
C ASN A 54 -3.66 15.91 12.82
N GLY A 55 -2.66 15.29 13.45
CA GLY A 55 -2.86 14.21 14.42
C GLY A 55 -3.43 12.90 13.86
N ALA A 56 -3.52 12.75 12.54
CA ALA A 56 -4.10 11.59 11.88
C ALA A 56 -3.02 10.68 11.26
N ALA A 57 -3.20 9.36 11.40
CA ALA A 57 -2.42 8.37 10.67
C ALA A 57 -3.15 8.02 9.36
N TRP A 58 -2.50 8.22 8.22
CA TRP A 58 -3.06 7.96 6.89
C TRP A 58 -2.57 6.62 6.35
N ASN A 59 -3.52 5.71 6.10
CA ASN A 59 -3.23 4.43 5.48
C ASN A 59 -3.17 4.58 3.97
N VAL A 60 -1.98 4.38 3.42
CA VAL A 60 -1.73 4.34 1.97
C VAL A 60 -1.30 2.93 1.61
N ASP A 61 -2.27 2.03 1.55
CA ASP A 61 -2.03 0.58 1.53
C ASP A 61 -3.01 -0.21 0.65
N GLY A 62 -3.72 0.48 -0.25
CA GLY A 62 -4.71 -0.15 -1.13
C GLY A 62 -5.91 -0.74 -0.40
N GLY A 63 -6.16 -0.33 0.85
CA GLY A 63 -7.27 -0.77 1.69
C GLY A 63 -6.95 -1.95 2.62
N TRP A 64 -5.69 -2.40 2.66
CA TRP A 64 -5.31 -3.58 3.45
C TRP A 64 -5.70 -3.44 4.93
N THR A 65 -5.42 -2.29 5.56
CA THR A 65 -5.78 -2.06 6.96
C THR A 65 -7.30 -2.06 7.20
N ALA A 66 -8.11 -1.68 6.21
CA ALA A 66 -9.57 -1.68 6.34
C ALA A 66 -10.18 -3.10 6.21
N GLY A 67 -9.42 -4.04 5.65
CA GLY A 67 -9.80 -5.44 5.51
C GLY A 67 -9.05 -6.09 4.35
N MET A 68 -8.57 -7.31 4.56
CA MET A 68 -7.95 -8.09 3.49
C MET A 68 -9.01 -8.58 2.50
N THR A 69 -8.62 -8.70 1.22
CA THR A 69 -9.47 -9.34 0.21
C THR A 69 -9.82 -10.76 0.66
N LYS A 70 -11.13 -11.09 0.72
CA LYS A 70 -11.64 -12.37 1.23
C LYS A 70 -11.06 -13.62 0.54
N ALA A 71 -10.46 -13.48 -0.64
CA ALA A 71 -9.87 -14.58 -1.40
C ALA A 71 -8.58 -15.17 -0.78
N ILE A 72 -7.88 -14.45 0.12
CA ILE A 72 -6.69 -14.98 0.80
C ILE A 72 -7.04 -15.61 2.16
N ALA A 73 -8.14 -15.21 2.80
CA ALA A 73 -8.51 -15.64 4.15
C ALA A 73 -9.15 -17.05 4.25
N LEU A 74 -9.17 -17.82 3.15
CA LEU A 74 -9.81 -19.15 3.06
C LEU A 74 -8.83 -20.29 2.73
N ILE A 75 -7.53 -20.05 2.92
CA ILE A 75 -6.44 -21.05 2.88
C ILE A 75 -5.63 -20.94 4.17
#